data_AF-A0A2B4Q272-F1
#
_entry.id   AF-A0A2B4Q272-F1
#
_cell.length_a   1.000
_cell.length_b   1.000
_cell.length_c   1.000
_cell.angle_alpha   90.00
_cell.angle_beta   90.00
_cell.angle_gamma   90.00
#
_symmetry.space_group_name_H-M   'P 1'
#
loop_
_entity.id
_entity.type
_entity.pdbx_description
1 polymer ?
#
loop_
_entity_poly.entity_id
_entity_poly.type
_entity_poly.pdbx_seq_one_letter_code
_entity_poly.pdbx_strand_id
1 'polypeptide(L)'
;MLIRAYRVRGHLKANLDPLGIEDREDHPELDPSSYGFGPDDYNRPIFINGVLGKETATLTEILEILESTYGRSIGVEFMHIQDPAQKSWIQRKLESYESQEPFSSTEKKKILSDLMQAEAFEKFLHVKYPGAKRFGLDGGESLVPALRTYLSVSSQLGVQEAMLGMAHRGRLNVLTNILNKPYRAVFSEFQGKSAYPEEVQGSGDVKYHLGASADEVFGGKKVHLSLNANPSHLEAVDPVVVGKVRAKQTIMGDTERQKVMGILMHGDAAFAGQGLVAETLCLSELKGYKSGGTLHLVVNNQIGFTTSPRFSRSSPYCSDVAKMIQAPVFHVNGDDPEAVERVARWAAEFRHTFNKDVVLDL
;
A
#
# COMPACT_ATOMS: atom_id res chain seq x y z
N MET A 1 -14.33 -8.90 -25.61
CA MET A 1 -14.91 -7.83 -24.75
C MET A 1 -14.87 -8.20 -23.28
N LEU A 2 -15.38 -9.37 -22.88
CA LEU A 2 -15.34 -9.87 -21.49
C LEU A 2 -13.96 -9.76 -20.80
N ILE A 3 -12.87 -10.24 -21.45
CA ILE A 3 -11.50 -10.11 -20.92
C ILE A 3 -11.14 -8.64 -20.59
N ARG A 4 -11.51 -7.71 -21.47
CA ARG A 4 -11.28 -6.27 -21.22
C ARG A 4 -12.13 -5.76 -20.06
N ALA A 5 -13.36 -6.24 -19.91
CA ALA A 5 -14.22 -5.86 -18.78
C ALA A 5 -13.60 -6.30 -17.45
N TYR A 6 -13.07 -7.52 -17.35
CA TYR A 6 -12.32 -7.97 -16.15
C TYR A 6 -11.08 -7.13 -15.87
N ARG A 7 -10.30 -6.73 -16.89
CA ARG A 7 -9.16 -5.81 -16.70
C ARG A 7 -9.56 -4.44 -16.18
N VAL A 8 -10.75 -3.95 -16.53
CA VAL A 8 -11.23 -2.61 -16.14
C VAL A 8 -11.98 -2.64 -14.82
N ARG A 9 -12.72 -3.71 -14.52
CA ARG A 9 -13.72 -3.78 -13.43
C ARG A 9 -13.59 -4.99 -12.53
N GLY A 10 -12.67 -5.92 -12.81
CA GLY A 10 -12.51 -7.14 -12.03
C GLY A 10 -12.21 -6.87 -10.55
N HIS A 11 -11.56 -5.74 -10.25
CA HIS A 11 -11.34 -5.25 -8.89
C HIS A 11 -12.63 -5.09 -8.06
N LEU A 12 -13.80 -4.89 -8.69
CA LEU A 12 -15.08 -4.83 -8.01
C LEU A 12 -15.56 -6.22 -7.52
N LYS A 13 -15.07 -7.31 -8.15
CA LYS A 13 -15.36 -8.70 -7.77
C LYS A 13 -14.29 -9.30 -6.84
N ALA A 14 -13.08 -8.72 -6.80
CA ALA A 14 -11.95 -9.17 -5.99
C ALA A 14 -12.27 -9.22 -4.50
N ASN A 15 -12.09 -10.34 -3.80
CA ASN A 15 -12.34 -10.49 -2.36
C ASN A 15 -11.40 -9.63 -1.49
N LEU A 16 -11.79 -8.39 -1.20
CA LEU A 16 -10.95 -7.38 -0.56
C LEU A 16 -11.31 -7.14 0.90
N ASP A 17 -12.55 -7.40 1.30
CA ASP A 17 -13.04 -7.14 2.66
C ASP A 17 -12.77 -8.36 3.58
N PRO A 18 -11.86 -8.25 4.56
CA PRO A 18 -11.59 -9.33 5.51
C PRO A 18 -12.80 -9.66 6.40
N LEU A 19 -13.71 -8.71 6.60
CA LEU A 19 -14.86 -8.85 7.47
C LEU A 19 -16.08 -9.46 6.76
N GLY A 20 -16.10 -9.45 5.43
CA GLY A 20 -17.22 -9.92 4.62
C GLY A 20 -18.54 -9.17 4.89
N ILE A 21 -18.46 -7.89 5.28
CA ILE A 21 -19.61 -7.02 5.56
C ILE A 21 -20.05 -6.22 4.33
N GLU A 22 -19.18 -6.04 3.35
CA GLU A 22 -19.49 -5.35 2.10
C GLU A 22 -20.47 -6.18 1.27
N ASP A 23 -21.67 -5.65 1.05
CA ASP A 23 -22.62 -6.22 0.10
C ASP A 23 -22.21 -5.82 -1.31
N ARG A 24 -21.84 -6.80 -2.12
CA ARG A 24 -21.28 -6.56 -3.45
C ARG A 24 -22.32 -6.85 -4.50
N GLU A 25 -22.69 -5.80 -5.21
CA GLU A 25 -23.63 -5.92 -6.32
C GLU A 25 -23.04 -6.80 -7.43
N ASP A 26 -23.91 -7.62 -8.02
CA ASP A 26 -23.57 -8.30 -9.26
C ASP A 26 -23.25 -7.26 -10.33
N HIS A 27 -22.14 -7.45 -11.03
CA HIS A 27 -21.72 -6.57 -12.11
C HIS A 27 -22.04 -7.22 -13.46
N PRO A 28 -23.09 -6.78 -14.19
CA PRO A 28 -23.48 -7.42 -15.44
C PRO A 28 -22.35 -7.45 -16.48
N GLU A 29 -21.45 -6.46 -16.47
CA GLU A 29 -20.28 -6.41 -17.37
C GLU A 29 -19.22 -7.51 -17.08
N LEU A 30 -19.29 -8.20 -15.95
CA LEU A 30 -18.44 -9.34 -15.61
C LEU A 30 -19.13 -10.68 -15.85
N ASP A 31 -20.43 -10.67 -16.17
CA ASP A 31 -21.22 -11.85 -16.54
C ASP A 31 -21.08 -12.12 -18.06
N PRO A 32 -20.64 -13.33 -18.47
CA PRO A 32 -20.67 -13.75 -19.87
C PRO A 32 -22.02 -13.57 -20.57
N SER A 33 -23.14 -13.72 -19.86
CA SER A 33 -24.49 -13.63 -20.42
C SER A 33 -24.77 -12.26 -21.05
N SER A 34 -24.19 -11.18 -20.50
CA SER A 34 -24.25 -9.82 -21.04
C SER A 34 -23.56 -9.65 -22.39
N TYR A 35 -22.73 -10.62 -22.79
CA TYR A 35 -22.06 -10.65 -24.09
C TYR A 35 -22.66 -11.70 -25.05
N GLY A 36 -23.79 -12.30 -24.69
CA GLY A 36 -24.51 -13.26 -25.53
C GLY A 36 -24.02 -14.70 -25.42
N PHE A 37 -23.20 -15.03 -24.41
CA PHE A 37 -22.82 -16.42 -24.14
C PHE A 37 -23.95 -17.16 -23.45
N GLY A 38 -24.39 -18.28 -24.03
CA GLY A 38 -25.34 -19.21 -23.43
C GLY A 38 -24.65 -20.42 -22.77
N PRO A 39 -25.42 -21.31 -22.11
CA PRO A 39 -24.87 -22.51 -21.46
C PRO A 39 -24.07 -23.42 -22.42
N ASP A 40 -24.48 -23.49 -23.69
CA ASP A 40 -23.83 -24.32 -24.70
C ASP A 40 -22.49 -23.74 -25.21
N ASP A 41 -22.17 -22.48 -24.88
CA ASP A 41 -20.94 -21.83 -25.34
C ASP A 41 -19.72 -22.08 -24.44
N TYR A 42 -19.92 -22.58 -23.21
CA TYR A 42 -18.87 -22.70 -22.20
C TYR A 42 -17.67 -23.53 -22.65
N ASN A 43 -17.92 -24.59 -23.41
CA ASN A 43 -16.90 -25.54 -23.86
C ASN A 43 -16.47 -25.33 -25.33
N ARG A 44 -16.99 -24.29 -26.01
CA ARG A 44 -16.62 -24.03 -27.40
C ARG A 44 -15.22 -23.40 -27.45
N PRO A 45 -14.36 -23.83 -28.39
CA PRO A 45 -13.05 -23.19 -28.58
C PRO A 45 -13.21 -21.78 -29.14
N ILE A 46 -12.60 -20.80 -28.48
CA ILE A 46 -12.57 -19.39 -28.87
C ILE A 46 -11.14 -19.00 -29.19
N PHE A 47 -10.88 -18.50 -30.40
CA PHE A 47 -9.59 -17.94 -30.75
C PHE A 47 -9.38 -16.61 -30.01
N ILE A 48 -8.32 -16.52 -29.20
CA ILE A 48 -8.00 -15.34 -28.41
C ILE A 48 -6.62 -14.75 -28.74
N ASN A 49 -5.94 -15.25 -29.78
CA ASN A 49 -4.73 -14.64 -30.38
C ASN A 49 -3.62 -14.36 -29.35
N GLY A 50 -3.29 -15.35 -28.52
CA GLY A 50 -2.25 -15.26 -27.51
C GLY A 50 -2.64 -14.46 -26.25
N VAL A 51 -3.84 -13.88 -26.19
CA VAL A 51 -4.35 -13.21 -24.99
C VAL A 51 -4.47 -14.24 -23.86
N LEU A 52 -4.10 -13.87 -22.63
CA LEU A 52 -3.98 -14.81 -21.49
C LEU A 52 -2.99 -15.98 -21.73
N GLY A 53 -2.05 -15.83 -22.69
CA GLY A 53 -1.02 -16.84 -22.97
C GLY A 53 -1.51 -18.07 -23.74
N LYS A 54 -2.71 -18.02 -24.35
CA LYS A 54 -3.27 -19.12 -25.15
C LYS A 54 -3.67 -18.61 -26.54
N GLU A 55 -3.47 -19.42 -27.58
CA GLU A 55 -3.99 -19.13 -28.94
C GLU A 55 -5.52 -19.27 -29.00
N THR A 56 -6.01 -20.36 -28.39
CA THR A 56 -7.42 -20.71 -28.30
C THR A 56 -7.72 -21.19 -26.88
N ALA A 57 -8.88 -20.82 -26.34
CA ALA A 57 -9.36 -21.27 -25.03
C ALA A 57 -10.88 -21.43 -25.04
N THR A 58 -11.42 -22.27 -24.17
CA THR A 58 -12.86 -22.33 -23.90
C THR A 58 -13.30 -21.15 -23.01
N LEU A 59 -14.59 -20.82 -23.01
CA LEU A 59 -15.09 -19.76 -22.12
C LEU A 59 -14.90 -20.15 -20.64
N THR A 60 -15.03 -21.43 -20.29
CA THR A 60 -14.70 -21.94 -18.95
C THR A 60 -13.26 -21.62 -18.56
N GLU A 61 -12.29 -21.97 -19.41
CA GLU A 61 -10.87 -21.69 -19.15
C GLU A 61 -10.60 -20.17 -19.04
N ILE A 62 -11.24 -19.37 -19.89
CA ILE A 62 -11.09 -17.91 -19.84
C ILE A 62 -11.59 -17.37 -18.50
N LEU A 63 -12.77 -17.80 -18.05
CA LEU A 63 -13.34 -17.36 -16.77
C LEU A 63 -12.47 -17.79 -15.59
N GLU A 64 -11.99 -19.03 -15.57
CA GLU A 64 -11.09 -19.51 -14.51
C GLU A 64 -9.82 -18.65 -14.40
N ILE A 65 -9.21 -18.28 -15.53
CA ILE A 65 -8.04 -17.39 -15.54
C ILE A 65 -8.41 -15.99 -15.06
N LEU A 66 -9.51 -15.43 -15.53
CA LEU A 66 -9.93 -14.07 -15.17
C LEU A 66 -10.32 -13.96 -13.70
N GLU A 67 -11.05 -14.92 -13.16
CA GLU A 67 -11.43 -14.97 -11.74
C GLU A 67 -10.22 -15.24 -10.83
N SER A 68 -9.31 -16.11 -11.24
CA SER A 68 -8.08 -16.36 -10.47
C SER A 68 -7.10 -15.16 -10.50
N THR A 69 -7.14 -14.34 -11.54
CA THR A 69 -6.26 -13.17 -11.69
C THR A 69 -6.84 -11.91 -11.08
N TYR A 70 -8.14 -11.66 -11.25
CA TYR A 70 -8.80 -10.40 -10.88
C TYR A 70 -9.88 -10.55 -9.80
N GLY A 71 -10.23 -11.77 -9.38
CA GLY A 71 -11.32 -12.05 -8.45
C GLY A 71 -10.90 -12.59 -7.07
N ARG A 72 -9.60 -12.72 -6.80
CA ARG A 72 -9.06 -13.19 -5.50
C ARG A 72 -8.79 -12.01 -4.56
N SER A 73 -7.79 -12.13 -3.69
CA SER A 73 -7.40 -11.17 -2.66
C SER A 73 -6.77 -9.88 -3.17
N ILE A 74 -6.65 -9.69 -4.48
CA ILE A 74 -6.03 -8.51 -5.10
C ILE A 74 -6.99 -7.94 -6.16
N GLY A 75 -7.32 -6.67 -6.02
CA GLY A 75 -8.01 -5.86 -7.02
C GLY A 75 -7.06 -4.80 -7.56
N VAL A 76 -6.99 -4.61 -8.88
CA VAL A 76 -6.09 -3.60 -9.46
C VAL A 76 -6.84 -2.66 -10.39
N GLU A 77 -6.70 -1.37 -10.12
CA GLU A 77 -7.15 -0.29 -11.00
C GLU A 77 -5.95 0.29 -11.74
N PHE A 78 -5.88 0.03 -13.04
CA PHE A 78 -4.78 0.51 -13.89
C PHE A 78 -5.20 0.90 -15.31
N MET A 79 -6.40 0.50 -15.76
CA MET A 79 -6.83 0.75 -17.13
C MET A 79 -7.15 2.22 -17.41
N HIS A 80 -7.30 3.07 -16.37
CA HIS A 80 -7.41 4.52 -16.48
C HIS A 80 -6.08 5.20 -16.87
N ILE A 81 -4.96 4.50 -16.74
CA ILE A 81 -3.63 5.02 -17.09
C ILE A 81 -3.54 5.16 -18.62
N GLN A 82 -3.10 6.32 -19.10
CA GLN A 82 -3.00 6.56 -20.54
C GLN A 82 -1.78 5.87 -21.16
N ASP A 83 -0.64 5.91 -20.46
CA ASP A 83 0.63 5.32 -20.88
C ASP A 83 0.49 3.80 -21.16
N PRO A 84 0.65 3.36 -22.43
CA PRO A 84 0.58 1.95 -22.79
C PRO A 84 1.66 1.09 -22.12
N ALA A 85 2.86 1.62 -21.89
CA ALA A 85 3.96 0.87 -21.30
C ALA A 85 3.66 0.51 -19.84
N GLN A 86 3.09 1.46 -19.08
CA GLN A 86 2.63 1.23 -17.70
C GLN A 86 1.51 0.20 -17.64
N LYS A 87 0.48 0.33 -18.51
CA LYS A 87 -0.60 -0.66 -18.59
C LYS A 87 -0.10 -2.05 -18.92
N SER A 88 0.74 -2.19 -19.95
CA SER A 88 1.29 -3.47 -20.34
C SER A 88 2.21 -4.06 -19.27
N TRP A 89 2.93 -3.23 -18.52
CA TRP A 89 3.76 -3.70 -17.41
C TRP A 89 2.90 -4.30 -16.28
N ILE A 90 1.85 -3.58 -15.84
CA ILE A 90 0.94 -4.06 -14.79
C ILE A 90 0.19 -5.31 -15.26
N GLN A 91 -0.31 -5.29 -16.49
CA GLN A 91 -1.00 -6.42 -17.08
C GLN A 91 -0.11 -7.67 -17.09
N ARG A 92 1.16 -7.55 -17.51
CA ARG A 92 2.10 -8.68 -17.45
C ARG A 92 2.31 -9.16 -16.02
N LYS A 93 2.48 -8.25 -15.05
CA LYS A 93 2.66 -8.63 -13.65
C LYS A 93 1.46 -9.38 -13.08
N LEU A 94 0.24 -9.05 -13.50
CA LEU A 94 -0.97 -9.75 -13.06
C LEU A 94 -1.21 -11.07 -13.79
N GLU A 95 -1.08 -11.08 -15.13
CA GLU A 95 -1.44 -12.23 -15.97
C GLU A 95 -0.29 -13.23 -16.15
N SER A 96 0.93 -12.91 -15.68
CA SER A 96 2.07 -13.83 -15.75
C SER A 96 1.95 -15.02 -14.79
N TYR A 97 2.53 -16.15 -15.16
CA TYR A 97 2.66 -17.30 -14.26
C TYR A 97 3.39 -16.97 -12.95
N GLU A 98 4.41 -16.10 -13.01
CA GLU A 98 5.16 -15.62 -11.83
C GLU A 98 4.25 -14.92 -10.80
N SER A 99 3.15 -14.32 -11.25
CA SER A 99 2.14 -13.70 -10.36
C SER A 99 1.40 -14.73 -9.50
N GLN A 100 1.36 -15.98 -9.95
CA GLN A 100 0.69 -17.12 -9.32
C GLN A 100 1.68 -18.05 -8.61
N GLU A 101 2.99 -17.80 -8.70
CA GLU A 101 3.99 -18.65 -8.04
C GLU A 101 3.82 -18.61 -6.52
N PRO A 102 3.75 -19.79 -5.87
CA PRO A 102 3.61 -19.86 -4.42
C PRO A 102 4.89 -19.39 -3.73
N PHE A 103 4.74 -18.65 -2.64
CA PHE A 103 5.88 -18.26 -1.81
C PHE A 103 6.60 -19.49 -1.27
N SER A 104 7.93 -19.42 -1.21
CA SER A 104 8.74 -20.46 -0.60
C SER A 104 8.43 -20.60 0.90
N SER A 105 8.70 -21.77 1.48
CA SER A 105 8.49 -21.98 2.92
C SER A 105 9.28 -21.01 3.80
N THR A 106 10.42 -20.51 3.30
CA THR A 106 11.25 -19.52 4.01
C THR A 106 10.59 -18.14 3.99
N GLU A 107 10.03 -17.71 2.85
CA GLU A 107 9.29 -16.45 2.74
C GLU A 107 8.03 -16.50 3.61
N LYS A 108 7.25 -17.57 3.54
CA LYS A 108 6.05 -17.75 4.39
C LYS A 108 6.37 -17.66 5.89
N LYS A 109 7.47 -18.26 6.33
CA LYS A 109 7.93 -18.16 7.73
C LYS A 109 8.34 -16.73 8.11
N LYS A 110 8.94 -15.98 7.17
CA LYS A 110 9.30 -14.58 7.39
C LYS A 110 8.06 -13.70 7.52
N ILE A 111 7.09 -13.84 6.62
CA ILE A 111 5.79 -13.14 6.68
C ILE A 111 5.13 -13.40 8.03
N LEU A 112 5.02 -14.68 8.43
CA LEU A 112 4.43 -15.06 9.71
C LEU A 112 5.18 -14.45 10.90
N SER A 113 6.52 -14.44 10.87
CA SER A 113 7.33 -13.81 11.92
C SER A 113 7.05 -12.31 12.03
N ASP A 114 6.93 -11.61 10.91
CA ASP A 114 6.65 -10.17 10.89
C ASP A 114 5.24 -9.87 11.46
N LEU A 115 4.25 -10.68 11.10
CA LEU A 115 2.89 -10.60 11.66
C LEU A 115 2.87 -10.88 13.16
N MET A 116 3.55 -11.93 13.61
CA MET A 116 3.64 -12.29 15.03
C MET A 116 4.29 -11.16 15.84
N GLN A 117 5.33 -10.50 15.31
CA GLN A 117 5.96 -9.35 15.97
C GLN A 117 5.00 -8.16 16.06
N ALA A 118 4.28 -7.87 14.98
CA ALA A 118 3.30 -6.80 14.94
C ALA A 118 2.17 -7.02 15.97
N GLU A 119 1.58 -8.20 15.98
CA GLU A 119 0.46 -8.56 16.86
C GLU A 119 0.91 -8.67 18.33
N ALA A 120 2.04 -9.33 18.60
CA ALA A 120 2.53 -9.52 19.97
C ALA A 120 2.85 -8.19 20.65
N PHE A 121 3.37 -7.21 19.89
CA PHE A 121 3.62 -5.87 20.41
C PHE A 121 2.33 -5.17 20.84
N GLU A 122 1.27 -5.22 20.03
CA GLU A 122 -0.03 -4.61 20.37
C GLU A 122 -0.70 -5.30 21.56
N LYS A 123 -0.70 -6.64 21.59
CA LYS A 123 -1.21 -7.42 22.72
C LYS A 123 -0.46 -7.09 24.01
N PHE A 124 0.87 -6.97 23.94
CA PHE A 124 1.67 -6.59 25.11
C PHE A 124 1.29 -5.20 25.64
N LEU A 125 1.19 -4.20 24.76
CA LEU A 125 0.80 -2.84 25.16
C LEU A 125 -0.62 -2.81 25.75
N HIS A 126 -1.55 -3.55 25.17
CA HIS A 126 -2.92 -3.65 25.67
C HIS A 126 -2.99 -4.21 27.10
N VAL A 127 -2.22 -5.28 27.38
CA VAL A 127 -2.18 -5.90 28.72
C VAL A 127 -1.43 -5.03 29.74
N LYS A 128 -0.31 -4.42 29.35
CA LYS A 128 0.55 -3.68 30.29
C LYS A 128 0.08 -2.26 30.58
N TYR A 129 -0.59 -1.62 29.64
CA TYR A 129 -1.03 -0.23 29.76
C TYR A 129 -2.54 -0.11 29.48
N PRO A 130 -3.39 -0.73 30.31
CA PRO A 130 -4.84 -0.68 30.11
C PRO A 130 -5.35 0.76 30.14
N GLY A 131 -6.24 1.10 29.20
CA GLY A 131 -6.82 2.45 29.08
C GLY A 131 -5.90 3.50 28.44
N ALA A 132 -4.63 3.20 28.19
CA ALA A 132 -3.74 4.13 27.48
C ALA A 132 -4.08 4.16 25.99
N LYS A 133 -4.29 5.35 25.43
CA LYS A 133 -4.44 5.53 23.98
C LYS A 133 -3.12 5.16 23.27
N ARG A 134 -3.17 4.10 22.47
CA ARG A 134 -2.03 3.59 21.68
C ARG A 134 -2.21 3.67 20.17
N PHE A 135 -3.45 3.82 19.68
CA PHE A 135 -3.79 3.83 18.25
C PHE A 135 -3.20 2.65 17.48
N GLY A 136 -3.25 1.45 18.04
CA GLY A 136 -2.45 0.37 17.47
C GLY A 136 -3.01 -0.24 16.21
N LEU A 137 -2.23 -1.15 15.69
CA LEU A 137 -2.35 -1.73 14.36
C LEU A 137 -3.24 -2.98 14.32
N ASP A 138 -4.04 -3.25 15.36
CA ASP A 138 -4.86 -4.47 15.44
C ASP A 138 -5.81 -4.59 14.23
N GLY A 139 -5.75 -5.71 13.52
CA GLY A 139 -6.48 -5.96 12.27
C GLY A 139 -5.84 -5.34 11.01
N GLY A 140 -4.70 -4.66 11.14
CA GLY A 140 -3.92 -4.10 10.03
C GLY A 140 -2.45 -4.52 10.08
N GLU A 141 -2.13 -5.62 10.76
CA GLU A 141 -0.77 -6.10 11.03
C GLU A 141 0.03 -6.33 9.75
N SER A 142 -0.65 -6.68 8.65
CA SER A 142 -0.09 -6.85 7.31
C SER A 142 0.60 -5.59 6.75
N LEU A 143 0.40 -4.41 7.37
CA LEU A 143 1.19 -3.22 7.09
C LEU A 143 2.70 -3.45 7.30
N VAL A 144 3.08 -4.22 8.33
CA VAL A 144 4.49 -4.48 8.66
C VAL A 144 5.19 -5.29 7.56
N PRO A 145 4.70 -6.48 7.15
CA PRO A 145 5.30 -7.20 6.03
C PRO A 145 5.23 -6.43 4.70
N ALA A 146 4.18 -5.62 4.46
CA ALA A 146 4.11 -4.75 3.29
C ALA A 146 5.28 -3.76 3.24
N LEU A 147 5.50 -3.01 4.32
CA LEU A 147 6.59 -2.02 4.42
C LEU A 147 7.97 -2.69 4.34
N ARG A 148 8.18 -3.80 5.06
CA ARG A 148 9.46 -4.56 5.01
C ARG A 148 9.78 -5.03 3.59
N THR A 149 8.77 -5.51 2.86
CA THR A 149 8.94 -5.97 1.48
C THR A 149 9.24 -4.81 0.55
N TYR A 150 8.42 -3.75 0.60
CA TYR A 150 8.61 -2.58 -0.24
C TYR A 150 10.01 -1.97 -0.05
N LEU A 151 10.46 -1.82 1.21
CA LEU A 151 11.81 -1.33 1.54
C LEU A 151 12.90 -2.29 1.07
N SER A 152 12.72 -3.60 1.24
CA SER A 152 13.66 -4.63 0.77
C SER A 152 13.86 -4.58 -0.74
N VAL A 153 12.78 -4.57 -1.51
CA VAL A 153 12.83 -4.52 -2.97
C VAL A 153 13.42 -3.17 -3.42
N SER A 154 12.95 -2.06 -2.85
CA SER A 154 13.45 -0.71 -3.17
C SER A 154 14.95 -0.58 -2.89
N SER A 155 15.44 -1.14 -1.79
CA SER A 155 16.87 -1.12 -1.46
C SER A 155 17.70 -1.89 -2.50
N GLN A 156 17.21 -3.06 -2.95
CA GLN A 156 17.86 -3.86 -3.98
C GLN A 156 17.92 -3.10 -5.31
N LEU A 157 16.87 -2.33 -5.62
CA LEU A 157 16.79 -1.42 -6.77
C LEU A 157 17.59 -0.12 -6.62
N GLY A 158 18.27 0.10 -5.49
CA GLY A 158 19.25 1.17 -5.32
C GLY A 158 18.83 2.33 -4.41
N VAL A 159 17.66 2.25 -3.76
CA VAL A 159 17.26 3.24 -2.76
C VAL A 159 18.20 3.19 -1.55
N GLN A 160 18.63 4.37 -1.12
CA GLN A 160 19.56 4.60 0.00
C GLN A 160 18.88 5.31 1.17
N GLU A 161 17.91 6.19 0.92
CA GLU A 161 17.14 6.86 1.96
C GLU A 161 15.63 6.78 1.70
N ALA A 162 14.82 6.56 2.75
CA ALA A 162 13.37 6.63 2.68
C ALA A 162 12.83 7.60 3.74
N MET A 163 12.03 8.57 3.29
CA MET A 163 11.35 9.52 4.17
C MET A 163 9.90 9.07 4.35
N LEU A 164 9.48 8.90 5.60
CA LEU A 164 8.16 8.38 5.94
C LEU A 164 7.29 9.47 6.55
N GLY A 165 6.02 9.51 6.15
CA GLY A 165 4.94 10.22 6.84
C GLY A 165 3.83 9.23 7.18
N MET A 166 3.21 9.39 8.33
CA MET A 166 2.06 8.57 8.69
C MET A 166 1.11 9.25 9.67
N ALA A 167 -0.15 8.85 9.61
CA ALA A 167 -1.14 9.11 10.65
C ALA A 167 -0.78 8.40 11.99
N HIS A 168 -1.69 8.46 12.97
CA HIS A 168 -1.48 7.85 14.28
C HIS A 168 -1.62 6.32 14.30
N ARG A 169 -2.41 5.73 13.38
CA ARG A 169 -2.71 4.29 13.34
C ARG A 169 -1.42 3.47 13.14
N GLY A 170 -1.14 2.57 14.08
CA GLY A 170 0.02 1.68 14.04
C GLY A 170 1.39 2.37 14.18
N ARG A 171 1.45 3.66 14.54
CA ARG A 171 2.72 4.39 14.56
C ARG A 171 3.77 3.80 15.49
N LEU A 172 3.36 3.38 16.69
CA LEU A 172 4.29 2.74 17.63
C LEU A 172 4.82 1.41 17.06
N ASN A 173 3.96 0.68 16.35
CA ASN A 173 4.30 -0.57 15.67
C ASN A 173 5.34 -0.33 14.56
N VAL A 174 5.14 0.68 13.71
CA VAL A 174 6.11 1.07 12.68
C VAL A 174 7.43 1.54 13.30
N LEU A 175 7.37 2.35 14.36
CA LEU A 175 8.57 2.79 15.08
C LEU A 175 9.40 1.61 15.60
N THR A 176 8.77 0.58 16.17
CA THR A 176 9.52 -0.56 16.74
C THR A 176 9.87 -1.61 15.70
N ASN A 177 8.97 -1.96 14.79
CA ASN A 177 9.14 -3.09 13.88
C ASN A 177 9.75 -2.70 12.53
N ILE A 178 9.77 -1.42 12.15
CA ILE A 178 10.40 -0.93 10.91
C ILE A 178 11.64 -0.09 11.22
N LEU A 179 11.58 0.81 12.20
CA LEU A 179 12.71 1.69 12.58
C LEU A 179 13.53 1.17 13.76
N ASN A 180 13.22 -0.02 14.31
CA ASN A 180 13.87 -0.61 15.48
C ASN A 180 14.03 0.35 16.67
N LYS A 181 13.06 1.25 16.89
CA LYS A 181 13.02 2.08 18.10
C LYS A 181 13.01 1.13 19.31
N PRO A 182 13.97 1.26 20.25
CA PRO A 182 14.07 0.32 21.35
C PRO A 182 12.80 0.27 22.20
N TYR A 183 12.31 -0.93 22.51
CA TYR A 183 11.13 -1.12 23.35
C TYR A 183 11.22 -0.38 24.68
N ARG A 184 12.41 -0.33 25.30
CA ARG A 184 12.66 0.41 26.54
C ARG A 184 12.32 1.90 26.40
N ALA A 185 12.64 2.51 25.26
CA ALA A 185 12.32 3.92 25.02
C ALA A 185 10.80 4.12 24.93
N VAL A 186 10.11 3.28 24.15
CA VAL A 186 8.64 3.32 24.04
C VAL A 186 7.98 3.12 25.41
N PHE A 187 8.39 2.11 26.17
CA PHE A 187 7.80 1.82 27.49
C PHE A 187 8.06 2.92 28.51
N SER A 188 9.20 3.61 28.42
CA SER A 188 9.49 4.81 29.22
C SER A 188 8.49 5.93 28.95
N GLU A 189 8.16 6.16 27.67
CA GLU A 189 7.15 7.15 27.26
C GLU A 189 5.74 6.79 27.74
N PHE A 190 5.41 5.50 27.87
CA PHE A 190 4.15 5.06 28.49
C PHE A 190 4.12 5.31 30.01
N GLN A 191 5.27 5.34 30.67
CA GLN A 191 5.39 5.68 32.10
C GLN A 191 5.44 7.20 32.36
N GLY A 192 5.30 8.03 31.34
CA GLY A 192 5.38 9.49 31.45
C GLY A 192 6.80 10.04 31.60
N LYS A 193 7.82 9.20 31.36
CA LYS A 193 9.23 9.63 31.37
C LYS A 193 9.68 9.99 29.96
N SER A 194 10.43 11.07 29.83
CA SER A 194 11.07 11.42 28.55
C SER A 194 12.07 10.34 28.16
N ALA A 195 12.07 9.96 26.87
CA ALA A 195 13.15 9.15 26.30
C ALA A 195 14.41 9.98 25.99
N TYR A 196 14.30 11.31 26.07
CA TYR A 196 15.39 12.25 25.83
C TYR A 196 16.08 12.69 27.13
N PRO A 197 17.38 13.03 27.08
CA PRO A 197 18.07 13.64 28.22
C PRO A 197 17.34 14.90 28.73
N GLU A 198 17.44 15.18 30.03
CA GLU A 198 16.82 16.36 30.66
C GLU A 198 17.27 17.70 30.04
N GLU A 199 18.43 17.70 29.39
CA GLU A 199 19.03 18.84 28.69
C GLU A 199 18.27 19.22 27.40
N VAL A 200 17.42 18.35 26.86
CA VAL A 200 16.60 18.62 25.68
C VAL A 200 15.42 19.52 26.07
N GLN A 201 15.58 20.82 25.82
CA GLN A 201 14.55 21.83 26.08
C GLN A 201 13.44 21.82 25.02
N GLY A 202 12.18 21.86 25.44
CA GLY A 202 11.02 22.00 24.57
C GLY A 202 9.71 21.67 25.31
N SER A 203 8.57 22.13 24.77
CA SER A 203 7.24 21.78 25.34
C SER A 203 6.90 20.30 25.19
N GLY A 204 7.64 19.57 24.35
CA GLY A 204 7.35 18.20 23.96
C GLY A 204 6.11 18.08 23.07
N ASP A 205 5.78 16.85 22.71
CA ASP A 205 4.52 16.46 22.08
C ASP A 205 4.20 15.01 22.49
N VAL A 206 3.01 14.51 22.18
CA VAL A 206 2.60 13.14 22.46
C VAL A 206 3.47 12.13 21.70
N LYS A 207 3.71 10.96 22.31
CA LYS A 207 4.60 9.89 21.80
C LYS A 207 4.38 9.47 20.35
N TYR A 208 3.16 9.63 19.83
CA TYR A 208 2.78 9.30 18.46
C TYR A 208 2.83 10.50 17.48
N HIS A 209 3.45 11.63 17.84
CA HIS A 209 3.79 12.74 16.93
C HIS A 209 5.29 12.87 16.68
N LEU A 210 6.11 12.28 17.55
CA LEU A 210 7.56 12.41 17.49
C LEU A 210 8.12 11.64 16.28
N GLY A 211 9.04 12.29 15.56
CA GLY A 211 9.79 11.65 14.48
C GLY A 211 10.89 10.74 15.01
N ALA A 212 11.45 9.93 14.13
CA ALA A 212 12.60 9.08 14.42
C ALA A 212 13.44 8.90 13.16
N SER A 213 14.74 8.68 13.31
CA SER A 213 15.60 8.28 12.20
C SER A 213 16.45 7.09 12.63
N ALA A 214 16.63 6.15 11.72
CA ALA A 214 17.35 4.92 11.97
C ALA A 214 18.00 4.44 10.68
N ASP A 215 19.16 3.82 10.80
CA ASP A 215 19.81 3.14 9.70
C ASP A 215 19.52 1.64 9.80
N GLU A 216 18.85 1.10 8.80
CA GLU A 216 18.35 -0.27 8.84
C GLU A 216 18.81 -1.09 7.64
N VAL A 217 18.83 -2.42 7.78
CA VAL A 217 19.22 -3.32 6.70
C VAL A 217 17.99 -4.00 6.10
N PHE A 218 17.70 -3.67 4.85
CA PHE A 218 16.67 -4.32 4.05
C PHE A 218 17.30 -4.94 2.81
N GLY A 219 16.88 -6.14 2.40
CA GLY A 219 17.41 -6.80 1.20
C GLY A 219 18.94 -6.98 1.16
N GLY A 220 19.61 -6.97 2.31
CA GLY A 220 21.08 -7.01 2.43
C GLY A 220 21.79 -5.66 2.24
N LYS A 221 21.05 -4.55 2.12
CA LYS A 221 21.59 -3.19 1.93
C LYS A 221 21.14 -2.27 3.06
N LYS A 222 22.03 -1.35 3.44
CA LYS A 222 21.75 -0.33 4.45
C LYS A 222 20.89 0.79 3.83
N VAL A 223 19.77 1.12 4.47
CA VAL A 223 18.85 2.20 4.09
C VAL A 223 18.65 3.12 5.28
N HIS A 224 18.80 4.42 5.06
CA HIS A 224 18.48 5.43 6.07
C HIS A 224 16.98 5.70 6.06
N LEU A 225 16.30 5.45 7.18
CA LEU A 225 14.90 5.76 7.38
C LEU A 225 14.75 7.04 8.20
N SER A 226 13.82 7.90 7.79
CA SER A 226 13.43 9.08 8.57
C SER A 226 11.92 9.22 8.61
N LEU A 227 11.31 8.85 9.74
CA LEU A 227 9.91 9.11 10.02
C LEU A 227 9.74 10.54 10.51
N ASN A 228 9.00 11.35 9.74
CA ASN A 228 8.77 12.74 10.08
C ASN A 228 7.88 12.90 11.32
N ALA A 229 8.15 13.95 12.08
CA ALA A 229 7.21 14.41 13.09
C ALA A 229 5.98 15.01 12.40
N ASN A 230 4.81 14.88 13.02
CA ASN A 230 3.56 15.41 12.48
C ASN A 230 2.60 15.79 13.61
N PRO A 231 1.78 16.84 13.42
CA PRO A 231 0.71 17.17 14.35
C PRO A 231 -0.47 16.19 14.21
N SER A 232 -1.50 16.38 15.03
CA SER A 232 -2.78 15.65 14.93
C SER A 232 -3.55 15.91 13.63
N HIS A 233 -3.23 16.97 12.89
CA HIS A 233 -3.88 17.32 11.62
C HIS A 233 -3.48 16.29 10.57
N LEU A 234 -4.37 15.35 10.28
CA LEU A 234 -4.15 14.27 9.32
C LEU A 234 -3.80 14.84 7.94
N GLU A 235 -2.96 14.11 7.20
CA GLU A 235 -2.46 14.46 5.85
C GLU A 235 -1.60 15.74 5.77
N ALA A 236 -1.49 16.52 6.85
CA ALA A 236 -0.64 17.73 6.87
C ALA A 236 0.86 17.43 6.72
N VAL A 237 1.28 16.19 7.00
CA VAL A 237 2.67 15.74 6.87
C VAL A 237 3.05 15.40 5.43
N ASP A 238 2.08 15.16 4.55
CA ASP A 238 2.30 14.67 3.19
C ASP A 238 3.20 15.60 2.36
N PRO A 239 2.88 16.89 2.18
CA PRO A 239 3.75 17.79 1.42
C PRO A 239 5.09 18.02 2.11
N VAL A 240 5.16 17.88 3.44
CA VAL A 240 6.40 18.02 4.22
C VAL A 240 7.37 16.88 3.89
N VAL A 241 6.87 15.65 3.80
CA VAL A 241 7.68 14.48 3.43
C VAL A 241 8.15 14.59 1.99
N VAL A 242 7.26 14.91 1.04
CA VAL A 242 7.63 15.07 -0.37
C VAL A 242 8.67 16.18 -0.54
N GLY A 243 8.51 17.30 0.16
CA GLY A 243 9.50 18.38 0.20
C GLY A 243 10.85 17.95 0.78
N LYS A 244 10.85 17.16 1.86
CA LYS A 244 12.07 16.61 2.47
C LYS A 244 12.79 15.63 1.54
N VAL A 245 12.05 14.75 0.85
CA VAL A 245 12.59 13.88 -0.20
C VAL A 245 13.25 14.72 -1.29
N ARG A 246 12.56 15.74 -1.80
CA ARG A 246 13.08 16.63 -2.84
C ARG A 246 14.36 17.34 -2.41
N ALA A 247 14.43 17.81 -1.17
CA ALA A 247 15.61 18.43 -0.60
C ALA A 247 16.80 17.45 -0.51
N LYS A 248 16.57 16.24 0.01
CA LYS A 248 17.57 15.17 0.09
C LYS A 248 18.09 14.74 -1.27
N GLN A 249 17.21 14.58 -2.27
CA GLN A 249 17.61 14.31 -3.66
C GLN A 249 18.52 15.39 -4.21
N THR A 250 18.22 16.66 -3.93
CA THR A 250 19.03 17.80 -4.37
C THR A 250 20.41 17.78 -3.72
N ILE A 251 20.48 17.57 -2.41
CA ILE A 251 21.74 17.49 -1.65
C ILE A 251 22.62 16.32 -2.13
N MET A 252 22.00 15.17 -2.43
CA MET A 252 22.71 13.97 -2.90
C MET A 252 23.05 13.98 -4.39
N GLY A 253 22.60 14.98 -5.15
CA GLY A 253 22.72 14.98 -6.61
C GLY A 253 21.94 13.84 -7.29
N ASP A 254 20.86 13.36 -6.68
CA ASP A 254 19.99 12.30 -7.21
C ASP A 254 19.05 12.85 -8.29
N THR A 255 19.59 13.16 -9.46
CA THR A 255 18.84 13.75 -10.58
C THR A 255 17.84 12.79 -11.20
N GLU A 256 18.13 11.49 -11.14
CA GLU A 256 17.25 10.40 -11.58
C GLU A 256 16.14 10.09 -10.57
N ARG A 257 16.29 10.56 -9.32
CA ARG A 257 15.31 10.41 -8.22
C ARG A 257 15.10 8.97 -7.77
N GLN A 258 16.14 8.16 -7.88
CA GLN A 258 16.10 6.73 -7.59
C GLN A 258 16.69 6.35 -6.23
N LYS A 259 17.46 7.24 -5.60
CA LYS A 259 18.18 6.96 -4.35
C LYS A 259 17.41 7.39 -3.11
N VAL A 260 16.57 8.41 -3.22
CA VAL A 260 15.72 8.87 -2.10
C VAL A 260 14.25 8.77 -2.49
N MET A 261 13.44 8.15 -1.64
CA MET A 261 12.01 7.97 -1.89
C MET A 261 11.13 8.44 -0.71
N GLY A 262 9.86 8.71 -1.01
CA GLY A 262 8.82 8.97 -0.02
C GLY A 262 7.93 7.74 0.20
N ILE A 263 7.50 7.55 1.44
CA ILE A 263 6.42 6.63 1.82
C ILE A 263 5.43 7.42 2.67
N LEU A 264 4.17 7.46 2.26
CA LEU A 264 3.09 8.11 2.99
C LEU A 264 2.05 7.07 3.40
N MET A 265 1.68 7.05 4.67
CA MET A 265 0.68 6.14 5.23
C MET A 265 -0.55 6.92 5.71
N HIS A 266 -1.70 6.57 5.14
CA HIS A 266 -2.95 7.32 5.28
C HIS A 266 -4.02 6.48 6.00
N GLY A 267 -5.03 7.14 6.55
CA GLY A 267 -6.30 6.49 6.90
C GLY A 267 -7.34 6.70 5.79
N ASP A 268 -8.24 5.75 5.57
CA ASP A 268 -9.23 5.79 4.48
C ASP A 268 -10.05 7.08 4.43
N ALA A 269 -10.64 7.49 5.57
CA ALA A 269 -11.50 8.67 5.63
C ALA A 269 -10.71 9.97 5.42
N ALA A 270 -9.45 10.01 5.89
CA ALA A 270 -8.60 11.18 5.75
C ALA A 270 -8.04 11.30 4.33
N PHE A 271 -7.64 10.19 3.71
CA PHE A 271 -7.14 10.15 2.33
C PHE A 271 -8.18 10.65 1.33
N ALA A 272 -9.45 10.27 1.52
CA ALA A 272 -10.55 10.72 0.68
C ALA A 272 -11.01 12.16 0.99
N GLY A 273 -10.91 12.60 2.25
CA GLY A 273 -11.56 13.82 2.74
C GLY A 273 -10.68 15.06 2.85
N GLN A 274 -9.36 14.92 2.98
CA GLN A 274 -8.45 16.05 3.16
C GLN A 274 -7.91 16.56 1.82
N GLY A 275 -8.16 17.85 1.52
CA GLY A 275 -7.71 18.47 0.26
C GLY A 275 -6.19 18.48 0.04
N LEU A 276 -5.41 18.42 1.12
CA LEU A 276 -3.94 18.34 1.06
C LEU A 276 -3.43 17.10 0.34
N VAL A 277 -4.20 16.00 0.34
CA VAL A 277 -3.86 14.79 -0.42
C VAL A 277 -3.87 15.10 -1.90
N ALA A 278 -4.95 15.72 -2.40
CA ALA A 278 -5.06 16.11 -3.79
C ALA A 278 -4.01 17.17 -4.18
N GLU A 279 -3.79 18.17 -3.32
CA GLU A 279 -2.74 19.17 -3.56
C GLU A 279 -1.36 18.51 -3.68
N THR A 280 -1.02 17.59 -2.78
CA THR A 280 0.29 16.90 -2.77
C THR A 280 0.47 15.98 -3.98
N LEU A 281 -0.53 15.17 -4.30
CA LEU A 281 -0.50 14.30 -5.48
C LEU A 281 -0.31 15.12 -6.78
N CYS A 282 -0.95 16.29 -6.91
CA CYS A 282 -0.75 17.18 -8.06
C CYS A 282 0.70 17.70 -8.21
N LEU A 283 1.52 17.66 -7.16
CA LEU A 283 2.94 18.03 -7.20
C LEU A 283 3.84 16.92 -7.76
N SER A 284 3.38 15.67 -7.81
CA SER A 284 4.17 14.46 -8.09
C SER A 284 5.01 14.53 -9.37
N GLU A 285 4.49 15.20 -10.41
CA GLU A 285 5.13 15.30 -11.74
C GLU A 285 5.69 16.69 -12.08
N LEU A 286 5.43 17.71 -11.24
CA LEU A 286 5.85 19.09 -11.52
C LEU A 286 7.36 19.24 -11.41
N LYS A 287 8.02 19.87 -12.40
CA LYS A 287 9.49 20.00 -12.46
C LYS A 287 10.16 20.43 -11.14
N GLY A 288 9.56 21.39 -10.43
CA GLY A 288 10.09 21.90 -9.16
C GLY A 288 9.93 20.94 -7.98
N TYR A 289 8.88 20.12 -7.99
CA TYR A 289 8.42 19.35 -6.84
C TYR A 289 8.61 17.84 -6.99
N LYS A 290 8.66 17.34 -8.23
CA LYS A 290 8.69 15.91 -8.52
C LYS A 290 9.81 15.19 -7.78
N SER A 291 9.44 14.10 -7.12
CA SER A 291 10.28 13.26 -6.25
C SER A 291 10.52 11.87 -6.83
N GLY A 292 10.06 11.59 -8.06
CA GLY A 292 10.28 10.30 -8.73
C GLY A 292 9.37 9.20 -8.20
N GLY A 293 8.14 9.55 -7.80
CA GLY A 293 7.18 8.60 -7.29
C GLY A 293 7.24 8.41 -5.78
N THR A 294 6.07 8.48 -5.15
CA THR A 294 5.82 8.19 -3.73
C THR A 294 4.96 6.93 -3.59
N LEU A 295 5.28 6.07 -2.61
CA LEU A 295 4.34 5.03 -2.19
C LEU A 295 3.29 5.66 -1.27
N HIS A 296 2.03 5.52 -1.64
CA HIS A 296 0.89 5.82 -0.78
C HIS A 296 0.31 4.52 -0.27
N LEU A 297 0.32 4.31 1.04
CA LEU A 297 -0.26 3.12 1.67
C LEU A 297 -1.44 3.57 2.52
N VAL A 298 -2.65 3.23 2.10
CA VAL A 298 -3.86 3.52 2.86
C VAL A 298 -4.15 2.34 3.77
N VAL A 299 -4.20 2.56 5.09
CA VAL A 299 -4.69 1.56 6.04
C VAL A 299 -6.20 1.70 6.08
N ASN A 300 -6.89 0.92 5.25
CA ASN A 300 -8.32 1.01 5.04
C ASN A 300 -9.06 0.05 5.97
N ASN A 301 -9.14 0.45 7.23
CA ASN A 301 -9.92 -0.24 8.25
C ASN A 301 -11.44 -0.01 8.13
N GLN A 302 -11.91 0.55 7.01
CA GLN A 302 -13.31 0.78 6.67
C GLN A 302 -14.08 1.59 7.72
N ILE A 303 -13.40 2.46 8.49
CA ILE A 303 -14.05 3.31 9.49
C ILE A 303 -13.24 4.57 9.82
N GLY A 304 -13.90 5.72 9.74
CA GLY A 304 -13.36 7.01 10.18
C GLY A 304 -13.83 7.36 11.60
N PHE A 305 -13.12 6.90 12.64
CA PHE A 305 -13.54 7.03 14.05
C PHE A 305 -14.92 6.40 14.31
N THR A 306 -16.01 7.14 14.19
CA THR A 306 -17.41 6.65 14.30
C THR A 306 -18.15 6.69 12.98
N THR A 307 -17.51 7.15 11.91
CA THR A 307 -18.14 7.44 10.61
C THR A 307 -17.93 6.27 9.65
N SER A 308 -19.02 5.72 9.13
CA SER A 308 -18.99 4.68 8.09
C SER A 308 -18.53 5.27 6.74
N PRO A 309 -17.81 4.50 5.91
CA PRO A 309 -17.39 4.86 4.55
C PRO A 309 -18.43 5.58 3.69
N ARG A 310 -19.70 5.13 3.76
CA ARG A 310 -20.82 5.72 3.01
C ARG A 310 -21.07 7.21 3.31
N PHE A 311 -20.57 7.69 4.45
CA PHE A 311 -20.69 9.08 4.91
C PHE A 311 -19.34 9.83 4.86
N SER A 312 -18.25 9.19 4.47
CA SER A 312 -16.91 9.82 4.40
C SER A 312 -16.49 10.18 2.98
N ARG A 313 -17.08 9.58 1.94
CA ARG A 313 -16.71 9.79 0.53
C ARG A 313 -17.89 9.63 -0.42
N SER A 314 -17.71 10.10 -1.66
CA SER A 314 -18.70 10.01 -2.75
C SER A 314 -18.27 9.08 -3.88
N SER A 315 -17.18 8.35 -3.70
CA SER A 315 -16.63 7.41 -4.67
C SER A 315 -16.57 6.00 -4.07
N PRO A 316 -16.49 4.93 -4.89
CA PRO A 316 -16.41 3.55 -4.39
C PRO A 316 -15.22 3.35 -3.43
N TYR A 317 -14.03 3.82 -3.80
CA TYR A 317 -12.80 3.62 -3.05
C TYR A 317 -12.30 4.91 -2.41
N CYS A 318 -11.66 4.80 -1.24
CA CYS A 318 -11.01 5.95 -0.62
C CYS A 318 -9.83 6.47 -1.44
N SER A 319 -9.24 5.60 -2.28
CA SER A 319 -8.07 5.84 -3.11
C SER A 319 -8.36 6.46 -4.48
N ASP A 320 -9.63 6.71 -4.81
CA ASP A 320 -10.05 7.26 -6.11
C ASP A 320 -9.41 8.61 -6.44
N VAL A 321 -9.03 9.40 -5.44
CA VAL A 321 -8.32 10.68 -5.61
C VAL A 321 -7.00 10.50 -6.39
N ALA A 322 -6.34 9.35 -6.28
CA ALA A 322 -5.09 9.06 -6.97
C ALA A 322 -5.23 8.90 -8.50
N LYS A 323 -6.46 8.66 -8.99
CA LYS A 323 -6.74 8.55 -10.42
C LYS A 323 -6.48 9.87 -11.16
N MET A 324 -6.52 11.01 -10.47
CA MET A 324 -6.28 12.32 -11.10
C MET A 324 -4.85 12.45 -11.67
N ILE A 325 -3.87 11.76 -11.08
CA ILE A 325 -2.48 11.70 -11.59
C ILE A 325 -2.20 10.42 -12.38
N GLN A 326 -3.23 9.62 -12.62
CA GLN A 326 -3.14 8.31 -13.27
C GLN A 326 -2.16 7.37 -12.54
N ALA A 327 -2.14 7.38 -11.21
CA ALA A 327 -1.41 6.38 -10.44
C ALA A 327 -2.17 5.05 -10.49
N PRO A 328 -1.48 3.90 -10.57
CA PRO A 328 -2.12 2.61 -10.35
C PRO A 328 -2.52 2.46 -8.88
N VAL A 329 -3.64 1.78 -8.65
CA VAL A 329 -4.14 1.44 -7.32
C VAL A 329 -4.20 -0.07 -7.18
N PHE A 330 -3.53 -0.59 -6.17
CA PHE A 330 -3.57 -2.00 -5.78
C PHE A 330 -4.38 -2.10 -4.49
N HIS A 331 -5.60 -2.61 -4.58
CA HIS A 331 -6.39 -3.01 -3.43
C HIS A 331 -6.00 -4.43 -3.05
N VAL A 332 -5.76 -4.68 -1.77
CA VAL A 332 -5.38 -6.00 -1.29
C VAL A 332 -6.07 -6.34 0.02
N ASN A 333 -6.50 -7.59 0.16
CA ASN A 333 -7.10 -8.05 1.39
C ASN A 333 -6.03 -8.19 2.49
N GLY A 334 -6.19 -7.45 3.59
CA GLY A 334 -5.28 -7.49 4.73
C GLY A 334 -5.09 -8.88 5.38
N ASP A 335 -6.07 -9.80 5.24
CA ASP A 335 -5.99 -11.17 5.75
C ASP A 335 -5.21 -12.14 4.84
N ASP A 336 -4.80 -11.70 3.64
CA ASP A 336 -3.93 -12.45 2.75
C ASP A 336 -2.54 -11.79 2.68
N PRO A 337 -1.66 -12.06 3.67
CA PRO A 337 -0.36 -11.40 3.75
C PRO A 337 0.61 -11.80 2.63
N GLU A 338 0.37 -12.94 1.96
CA GLU A 338 1.11 -13.34 0.76
C GLU A 338 0.74 -12.43 -0.43
N ALA A 339 -0.55 -12.13 -0.60
CA ALA A 339 -1.01 -11.14 -1.57
C ALA A 339 -0.47 -9.74 -1.25
N VAL A 340 -0.46 -9.34 0.02
CA VAL A 340 0.10 -8.05 0.49
C VAL A 340 1.58 -7.92 0.16
N GLU A 341 2.38 -8.95 0.43
CA GLU A 341 3.81 -8.96 0.05
C GLU A 341 3.97 -8.81 -1.47
N ARG A 342 3.15 -9.52 -2.24
CA ARG A 342 3.21 -9.50 -3.72
C ARG A 342 2.93 -8.10 -4.29
N VAL A 343 1.85 -7.44 -3.83
CA VAL A 343 1.53 -6.08 -4.30
C VAL A 343 2.55 -5.05 -3.82
N ALA A 344 3.12 -5.22 -2.62
CA ALA A 344 4.19 -4.35 -2.13
C ALA A 344 5.46 -4.44 -3.00
N ARG A 345 5.80 -5.65 -3.47
CA ARG A 345 6.88 -5.87 -4.44
C ARG A 345 6.58 -5.18 -5.77
N TRP A 346 5.38 -5.35 -6.32
CA TRP A 346 4.98 -4.71 -7.57
C TRP A 346 4.98 -3.18 -7.47
N ALA A 347 4.53 -2.62 -6.34
CA ALA A 347 4.55 -1.18 -6.10
C ALA A 347 5.98 -0.62 -6.13
N ALA A 348 6.93 -1.30 -5.46
CA ALA A 348 8.34 -0.89 -5.47
C ALA A 348 8.94 -0.92 -6.89
N GLU A 349 8.70 -2.01 -7.62
CA GLU A 349 9.17 -2.16 -9.00
C GLU A 349 8.53 -1.12 -9.94
N PHE A 350 7.23 -0.84 -9.80
CA PHE A 350 6.52 0.16 -10.61
C PHE A 350 7.09 1.56 -10.37
N ARG A 351 7.22 1.97 -9.10
CA ARG A 351 7.80 3.27 -8.73
C ARG A 351 9.20 3.42 -9.31
N HIS A 352 10.05 2.41 -9.16
CA HIS A 352 11.40 2.43 -9.72
C HIS A 352 11.40 2.51 -11.26
N THR A 353 10.57 1.71 -11.92
CA THR A 353 10.54 1.62 -13.39
C THR A 353 10.02 2.90 -14.03
N PHE A 354 8.98 3.52 -13.46
CA PHE A 354 8.26 4.62 -14.08
C PHE A 354 8.44 5.98 -13.39
N ASN A 355 9.11 6.04 -12.23
CA ASN A 355 9.26 7.24 -11.42
C ASN A 355 7.92 7.93 -11.07
N LYS A 356 6.88 7.12 -10.87
CA LYS A 356 5.50 7.54 -10.64
C LYS A 356 4.99 7.09 -9.28
N ASP A 357 4.05 7.85 -8.76
CA ASP A 357 3.32 7.50 -7.54
C ASP A 357 2.53 6.21 -7.74
N VAL A 358 2.37 5.44 -6.66
CA VAL A 358 1.63 4.18 -6.62
C VAL A 358 0.85 4.10 -5.31
N VAL A 359 -0.39 3.62 -5.38
CA VAL A 359 -1.24 3.46 -4.20
C VAL A 359 -1.44 1.98 -3.88
N LEU A 360 -1.27 1.64 -2.61
CA LEU A 360 -1.63 0.36 -2.01
C LEU A 360 -2.75 0.62 -1.00
N ASP A 361 -3.94 0.13 -1.29
CA ASP A 361 -5.13 0.18 -0.43
C ASP A 361 -5.22 -1.15 0.32
N LEU A 362 -4.80 -1.14 1.59
CA LEU A 362 -4.64 -2.32 2.45
C LEU A 362 -5.86 -2.55 3.34
#